data_AF-X1DNS7-F1
#
_entry.id   AF-X1DNS7-F1
#
_cell.length_a   1.000
_cell.length_b   1.000
_cell.length_c   1.000
_cell.angle_alpha   90.00
_cell.angle_beta   90.00
_cell.angle_gamma   90.00
#
_symmetry.space_group_name_H-M   'P 1'
#
loop_
_entity.id
_entity.type
_entity.pdbx_description
1 polymer ?
#
loop_
_entity_poly.entity_id
_entity_poly.type
_entity_poly.pdbx_seq_one_letter_code
_entity_poly.pdbx_strand_id
1 'polypeptide(L)' 'CKETRPPVYRIGVRDVFGESGEPDDLIKKYGLSWKDIVKAAKEVLSLKKG' A
#
# COMPACT_ATOMS: atom_id res chain seq x y z
N CYS A 1 18.84 2.35 -23.93
CA CYS A 1 17.67 2.52 -23.04
C CYS A 1 17.66 1.37 -22.05
N LYS A 2 17.94 1.62 -20.76
CA LYS A 2 17.91 0.56 -19.73
C LYS A 2 16.45 0.28 -19.40
N GLU A 3 15.87 -0.70 -20.05
CA GLU A 3 14.49 -1.12 -19.81
C GLU A 3 14.45 -1.95 -18.51
N THR A 4 14.48 -1.26 -17.37
CA THR A 4 14.32 -1.89 -16.05
C THR A 4 12.90 -1.64 -15.59
N ARG A 5 12.10 -2.71 -15.45
CA ARG A 5 10.75 -2.63 -14.89
C ARG A 5 10.85 -2.10 -13.45
N PRO A 6 10.26 -0.93 -13.13
CA PRO A 6 10.29 -0.42 -11.77
C PRO A 6 9.48 -1.34 -10.84
N PRO A 7 9.88 -1.50 -9.57
CA PRO A 7 9.07 -2.23 -8.60
C PRO A 7 7.76 -1.47 -8.36
N VAL A 8 6.63 -2.18 -8.46
CA VAL A 8 5.29 -1.63 -8.25
C VAL A 8 4.68 -2.31 -7.05
N TYR A 9 4.14 -1.51 -6.13
CA TYR A 9 3.36 -1.99 -4.98
C TYR A 9 1.95 -1.43 -5.05
N ARG A 10 0.96 -2.30 -4.85
CA ARG A 10 -0.47 -1.94 -4.92
C ARG A 10 -0.99 -1.71 -3.52
N ILE A 11 -1.54 -0.52 -3.29
CA ILE A 11 -2.20 -0.14 -2.02
C ILE A 11 -3.68 -0.01 -2.33
N GLY A 12 -4.52 -0.67 -1.53
CA GLY A 12 -5.96 -0.70 -1.73
C GLY A 12 -6.65 -1.69 -0.80
N VAL A 13 -7.96 -1.81 -0.97
CA VAL A 13 -8.78 -2.79 -0.26
C VAL A 13 -8.41 -4.20 -0.75
N ARG A 14 -8.09 -5.10 0.19
CA ARG A 14 -7.60 -6.45 -0.09
C ARG A 14 -8.73 -7.42 -0.42
N ASP A 15 -9.36 -7.26 -1.57
CA ASP A 15 -10.40 -8.17 -2.09
C ASP A 15 -11.40 -8.63 -1.01
N VAL A 16 -11.92 -7.65 -0.28
CA VAL A 16 -12.87 -7.83 0.82
C VAL A 16 -14.02 -6.85 0.64
N PHE A 17 -15.22 -7.26 1.06
CA PHE A 17 -16.38 -6.39 1.03
C PHE A 17 -16.24 -5.22 2.00
N GLY A 18 -16.93 -4.13 1.67
CA GLY A 18 -17.08 -2.98 2.55
C GLY A 18 -17.87 -3.36 3.79
N GLU A 19 -17.40 -2.91 4.95
CA GLU A 19 -18.13 -3.04 6.20
C GLU A 19 -18.81 -1.72 6.56
N SER A 20 -19.91 -1.80 7.30
CA SER A 20 -20.58 -0.62 7.85
C SER A 20 -19.92 -0.25 9.18
N GLY A 21 -19.38 0.95 9.30
CA GLY A 21 -18.70 1.42 10.50
C GLY A 21 -18.20 2.86 10.35
N GLU A 22 -17.52 3.36 11.37
CA GLU A 22 -16.91 4.69 11.31
C GLU A 22 -15.75 4.74 10.31
N PRO A 23 -15.64 5.82 9.51
CA PRO A 23 -14.68 5.91 8.41
C PRO A 23 -13.23 5.81 8.89
N ASP A 24 -12.90 6.38 10.05
CA ASP A 24 -11.53 6.38 10.58
C ASP A 24 -11.01 4.98 10.93
N ASP A 25 -11.89 4.12 11.44
CA ASP A 25 -11.52 2.75 11.80
C ASP A 25 -11.48 1.83 10.59
N LEU A 26 -12.34 2.07 9.59
CA LEU A 26 -12.27 1.41 8.29
C LEU A 26 -10.93 1.74 7.59
N ILE A 27 -10.49 3.00 7.59
CA ILE A 27 -9.21 3.41 6.98
C ILE A 27 -8.02 2.68 7.63
N LYS A 28 -8.01 2.56 8.97
CA LYS A 28 -6.98 1.80 9.69
C LYS A 28 -7.05 0.30 9.35
N LYS A 29 -8.25 -0.28 9.34
CA LYS A 29 -8.46 -1.72 9.07
C LYS A 29 -8.05 -2.11 7.66
N TYR A 30 -8.34 -1.27 6.66
CA TYR A 30 -7.93 -1.50 5.27
C TYR A 30 -6.46 -1.15 5.00
N GLY A 31 -5.70 -0.65 5.99
CA GLY A 31 -4.30 -0.29 5.81
C GLY A 31 -4.11 0.88 4.83
N LEU A 32 -5.09 1.78 4.79
CA LEU A 32 -5.08 2.98 3.95
C LEU A 32 -4.57 4.20 4.72
N SER A 33 -4.01 3.99 5.91
CA SER A 33 -3.47 5.06 6.72
C SER A 33 -2.14 5.57 6.16
N TRP A 34 -1.80 6.82 6.51
CA TRP A 34 -0.52 7.42 6.10
C TRP A 34 0.70 6.58 6.54
N LYS A 35 0.60 5.85 7.66
CA LYS A 35 1.67 4.99 8.17
C LYS A 35 1.93 3.82 7.23
N ASP A 36 0.87 3.22 6.71
CA ASP A 36 0.94 2.08 5.80
C ASP A 36 1.51 2.49 4.44
N ILE A 37 1.12 3.67 3.94
CA ILE A 37 1.67 4.24 2.70
C ILE A 37 3.18 4.48 2.83
N VAL A 38 3.62 5.09 3.93
CA VAL A 38 5.05 5.33 4.18
C VAL A 38 5.84 4.01 4.29
N LYS A 39 5.26 2.99 4.94
CA LYS A 39 5.87 1.67 5.04
C LYS A 39 6.01 1.01 3.66
N ALA A 40 4.94 1.00 2.87
CA ALA A 40 4.93 0.47 1.51
C ALA A 40 5.94 1.18 0.61
N ALA A 41 6.06 2.51 0.70
CA ALA A 41 7.05 3.27 -0.05
C ALA A 41 8.50 2.86 0.31
N LYS A 42 8.79 2.65 1.60
CA LYS A 42 10.10 2.18 2.06
C LYS A 42 10.40 0.76 1.56
N GLU A 43 9.41 -0.13 1.56
CA GLU A 43 9.55 -1.49 1.03
C GLU A 43 9.87 -1.47 -0.48
N VAL A 44 9.15 -0.69 -1.29
CA VAL A 44 9.42 -0.53 -2.73
C VAL A 44 10.82 0.02 -3.00
N LEU A 45 11.26 1.01 -2.22
CA LEU A 45 12.60 1.58 -2.35
C LEU A 45 13.71 0.57 -2.00
N SER A 46 13.46 -0.32 -1.04
CA SER A 46 14.41 -1.39 -0.71
C SER A 46 14.54 -2.42 -1.83
N LEU A 47 13.45 -2.72 -2.55
CA LEU A 47 13.43 -3.64 -3.68
C LEU A 47 14.20 -3.11 -4.90
N LYS A 48 14.35 -1.79 -5.04
CA LYS A 48 15.11 -1.16 -6.14
C LYS A 48 16.63 -1.35 -6.00
N LYS A 49 17.14 -1.66 -4.79
CA LYS A 49 18.57 -1.82 -4.52
C LYS A 49 19.07 -3.26 -4.64
N GLY A 50 18.16 -4.23 -4.77
CA GLY A 50 18.47 -5.64 -5.03
C GLY A 50 18.66 -5.95 -6.50
#